data_AF-A0A4Y2MGZ9-F1
#
_entry.id   AF-A0A4Y2MGZ9-F1
#
_cell.length_a   1.000
_cell.length_b   1.000
_cell.length_c   1.000
_cell.angle_alpha   90.00
_cell.angle_beta   90.00
_cell.angle_gamma   90.00
#
_symmetry.space_group_name_H-M   'P 1'
#
loop_
_entity.id
_entity.type
_entity.pdbx_description
1 polymer ?
#
loop_
_entity_poly.entity_id
_entity_poly.type
_entity_poly.pdbx_seq_one_letter_code
_entity_poly.pdbx_strand_id
1 'polypeptide(L)'
;MSESQDSVREERDVLKQELVRLSCELEQTTHEKNLSAEYGLALLEEKENLQQRYDELEVFYDSAKGELELLREALAKYQTNQKVTASSGIEQEESLLLETASKEASFTSTVLELEKELKQARQEVSRVGVEKERILQENIDLSKNCHVSEWEKKTYKAELKELKLREARLLSDNNELEEENISLQKQISSLRSSQVEFEAAKHEVRCLQEEIEAAKGQIEELTSLKRIAEKQLEEALEALQSEREQKYALKKELDQRVNSESIFGLNNLGFSGFGLGNLNQDHVDQSDEDGENDTTLTSLTGTDKDNISKPQSSTVGDLFSELHLSEIHKLEKQLEVAENEKSKLSNRLQEAQQQLEKTKAELNDQNSRVHQMVEHINALIALHGKLTEIEDGSNLEDNEKDIPEISRLKHLLTKHEQRYQLAVQQVEQLQNDVKGLQEQGGVINEEEMNSQLRNEIAELKIQVQTYNNKVKELEDDLHIMGEIAKEARFALNFTQDDLVAVSEELAQLYHHVCMVNGETPSRIMLDHVKGSHIAGLF
;
A
#
# COMPACT_ATOMS: atom_id res chain seq x y z
N MET A 1 96.02 168.61 88.50
CA MET A 1 95.70 167.64 89.57
C MET A 1 94.21 167.59 89.96
N SER A 2 93.18 168.12 89.29
CA SER A 2 92.87 168.30 87.85
C SER A 2 93.33 167.18 86.91
N GLU A 3 92.45 166.82 85.98
CA GLU A 3 92.65 166.01 84.76
C GLU A 3 92.75 164.49 84.90
N SER A 4 93.43 163.92 85.92
CA SER A 4 93.59 162.45 85.99
C SER A 4 92.42 161.67 86.63
N GLN A 5 91.55 162.31 87.41
CA GLN A 5 90.39 161.64 88.03
C GLN A 5 89.09 161.75 87.20
N ASP A 6 88.99 162.77 86.35
CA ASP A 6 87.81 162.98 85.50
C ASP A 6 87.89 162.14 84.21
N SER A 7 89.06 162.00 83.58
CA SER A 7 89.26 161.06 82.45
C SER A 7 88.92 159.61 82.85
N VAL A 8 89.33 159.16 84.03
CA VAL A 8 89.01 157.80 84.55
C VAL A 8 87.54 157.67 85.04
N ARG A 9 86.80 158.78 85.16
CA ARG A 9 85.34 158.77 85.34
C ARG A 9 84.62 158.72 84.00
N GLU A 10 85.04 159.51 83.02
CA GLU A 10 84.46 159.52 81.68
C GLU A 10 84.68 158.17 80.98
N GLU A 11 85.88 157.61 80.99
CA GLU A 11 86.15 156.26 80.44
C GLU A 11 85.30 155.19 81.11
N ARG A 12 85.13 155.26 82.44
CA ARG A 12 84.28 154.33 83.20
C ARG A 12 82.81 154.46 82.83
N ASP A 13 82.31 155.69 82.65
CA ASP A 13 80.90 155.92 82.37
C ASP A 13 80.57 155.68 80.88
N VAL A 14 81.54 155.84 79.97
CA VAL A 14 81.48 155.31 78.58
C VAL A 14 81.46 153.78 78.61
N LEU A 15 82.37 153.12 79.34
CA LEU A 15 82.38 151.66 79.49
C LEU A 15 81.08 151.13 80.13
N LYS A 16 80.43 151.87 81.02
CA LYS A 16 79.09 151.52 81.52
C LYS A 16 78.00 151.68 80.46
N GLN A 17 78.02 152.75 79.68
CA GLN A 17 77.05 152.91 78.58
C GLN A 17 77.24 151.83 77.51
N GLU A 18 78.49 151.45 77.23
CA GLU A 18 78.83 150.35 76.32
C GLU A 18 78.43 148.99 76.91
N LEU A 19 78.64 148.74 78.21
CA LEU A 19 78.10 147.56 78.90
C LEU A 19 76.57 147.51 78.90
N VAL A 20 75.87 148.62 79.11
CA VAL A 20 74.40 148.68 79.06
C VAL A 20 73.91 148.44 77.64
N ARG A 21 74.55 149.04 76.62
CA ARG A 21 74.24 148.77 75.22
C ARG A 21 74.46 147.30 74.89
N LEU A 22 75.63 146.75 75.21
CA LEU A 22 75.96 145.35 74.99
C LEU A 22 75.01 144.41 75.76
N SER A 23 74.53 144.80 76.95
CA SER A 23 73.52 144.05 77.70
C SER A 23 72.16 144.08 76.99
N CYS A 24 71.71 145.22 76.48
CA CYS A 24 70.46 145.32 75.72
C CYS A 24 70.55 144.62 74.34
N GLU A 25 71.69 144.70 73.67
CA GLU A 25 71.96 144.03 72.38
C GLU A 25 72.10 142.50 72.59
N LEU A 26 72.65 142.07 73.73
CA LEU A 26 72.62 140.68 74.19
C LEU A 26 71.20 140.22 74.56
N GLU A 27 70.44 141.01 75.31
CA GLU A 27 69.05 140.71 75.67
C GLU A 27 68.18 140.58 74.42
N GLN A 28 68.27 141.52 73.47
CA GLN A 28 67.54 141.45 72.20
C GLN A 28 67.95 140.21 71.39
N THR A 29 69.25 139.96 71.21
CA THR A 29 69.71 138.76 70.47
C THR A 29 69.41 137.45 71.19
N THR A 30 69.31 137.43 72.53
CA THR A 30 68.81 136.25 73.28
C THR A 30 67.30 136.10 73.15
N HIS A 31 66.52 137.18 73.13
CA HIS A 31 65.08 137.12 72.90
C HIS A 31 64.75 136.65 71.48
N GLU A 32 65.42 137.18 70.46
CA GLU A 32 65.29 136.74 69.07
C GLU A 32 65.72 135.27 68.88
N LYS A 33 66.78 134.82 69.59
CA LYS A 33 67.16 133.40 69.66
C LYS A 33 66.12 132.53 70.36
N ASN A 34 65.55 132.99 71.46
CA ASN A 34 64.52 132.26 72.21
C ASN A 34 63.26 132.13 71.36
N LEU A 35 62.77 133.21 70.74
CA LEU A 35 61.67 133.18 69.77
C LEU A 35 61.97 132.24 68.60
N SER A 36 63.17 132.30 68.03
CA SER A 36 63.57 131.39 66.94
C SER A 36 63.62 129.92 67.39
N ALA A 37 63.99 129.66 68.65
CA ALA A 37 63.97 128.32 69.23
C ALA A 37 62.56 127.84 69.57
N GLU A 38 61.67 128.72 70.02
CA GLU A 38 60.25 128.44 70.26
C GLU A 38 59.51 128.12 68.94
N TYR A 39 59.70 128.93 67.90
CA TYR A 39 59.19 128.63 66.56
C TYR A 39 59.84 127.38 65.97
N GLY A 40 61.14 127.15 66.22
CA GLY A 40 61.83 125.92 65.83
C GLY A 40 61.27 124.67 66.51
N LEU A 41 60.95 124.74 67.80
CA LEU A 41 60.29 123.69 68.58
C LEU A 41 58.88 123.43 68.06
N ALA A 42 58.07 124.47 67.85
CA ALA A 42 56.73 124.32 67.29
C ALA A 42 56.74 123.69 65.90
N LEU A 43 57.68 124.07 65.02
CA LEU A 43 57.87 123.44 63.71
C LEU A 43 58.36 121.99 63.80
N LEU A 44 59.17 121.65 64.80
CA LEU A 44 59.60 120.26 65.04
C LEU A 44 58.43 119.42 65.58
N GLU A 45 57.60 119.95 66.46
CA GLU A 45 56.40 119.31 66.98
C GLU A 45 55.33 119.14 65.89
N GLU A 46 55.09 120.14 65.04
CA GLU A 46 54.21 119.99 63.87
C GLU A 46 54.76 118.96 62.88
N LYS A 47 56.08 118.96 62.63
CA LYS A 47 56.73 117.94 61.79
C LYS A 47 56.61 116.54 62.38
N GLU A 48 56.80 116.37 63.69
CA GLU A 48 56.68 115.09 64.37
C GLU A 48 55.23 114.58 64.32
N ASN A 49 54.25 115.44 64.57
CA ASN A 49 52.83 115.12 64.40
C ASN A 49 52.46 114.78 62.94
N LEU A 50 53.06 115.46 61.95
CA LEU A 50 52.89 115.12 60.53
C LEU A 50 53.54 113.77 60.19
N GLN A 51 54.71 113.48 60.74
CA GLN A 51 55.40 112.19 60.53
C GLN A 51 54.59 111.05 61.14
N GLN A 52 54.13 111.17 62.39
CA GLN A 52 53.27 110.18 63.03
C GLN A 52 52.01 109.90 62.20
N ARG A 53 51.33 110.94 61.69
CA ARG A 53 50.17 110.77 60.79
C ARG A 53 50.53 110.16 59.43
N TYR A 54 51.72 110.42 58.92
CA TYR A 54 52.20 109.79 57.67
C TYR A 54 52.47 108.31 57.89
N ASP A 55 53.19 107.95 58.95
CA ASP A 55 53.51 106.58 59.33
C ASP A 55 52.24 105.78 59.65
N GLU A 56 51.27 106.37 60.37
CA GLU A 56 49.93 105.79 60.57
C GLU A 56 49.21 105.55 59.24
N LEU A 57 49.21 106.54 58.33
CA LEU A 57 48.55 106.43 57.03
C LEU A 57 49.23 105.41 56.11
N GLU A 58 50.55 105.24 56.21
CA GLU A 58 51.32 104.22 55.50
C GLU A 58 50.97 102.82 56.02
N VAL A 59 50.89 102.63 57.34
CA VAL A 59 50.40 101.38 57.96
C VAL A 59 48.96 101.06 57.54
N PHE A 60 48.06 102.05 57.52
CA PHE A 60 46.69 101.85 57.03
C PHE A 60 46.65 101.53 55.52
N TYR A 61 47.51 102.15 54.72
CA TYR A 61 47.63 101.88 53.29
C TYR A 61 48.11 100.45 53.02
N ASP A 62 49.16 100.00 53.70
CA ASP A 62 49.69 98.64 53.55
C ASP A 62 48.71 97.58 54.06
N SER A 63 47.99 97.85 55.16
CA SER A 63 46.91 96.97 55.64
C SER A 63 45.78 96.85 54.61
N ALA A 64 45.28 97.99 54.10
CA ALA A 64 44.21 98.02 53.10
C ALA A 64 44.64 97.36 51.77
N LYS A 65 45.92 97.49 51.39
CA LYS A 65 46.50 96.83 50.22
C LYS A 65 46.55 95.30 50.43
N GLY A 66 46.99 94.83 51.60
CA GLY A 66 47.00 93.41 51.95
C GLY A 66 45.60 92.79 51.98
N GLU A 67 44.63 93.47 52.59
CA GLU A 67 43.22 93.06 52.56
C GLU A 67 42.67 92.99 51.12
N LEU A 68 43.03 93.95 50.27
CA LEU A 68 42.59 94.01 48.88
C LEU A 68 43.25 92.94 48.00
N GLU A 69 44.50 92.53 48.29
CA GLU A 69 45.15 91.37 47.69
C GLU A 69 44.50 90.05 48.14
N LEU A 70 44.21 89.88 49.43
CA LEU A 70 43.47 88.72 49.96
C LEU A 70 42.06 88.61 49.37
N LEU A 71 41.34 89.72 49.23
CA LEU A 71 40.02 89.75 48.59
C LEU A 71 40.08 89.40 47.09
N ARG A 72 41.11 89.87 46.38
CA ARG A 72 41.35 89.47 44.97
C ARG A 72 41.64 87.98 44.85
N GLU A 73 42.47 87.42 45.72
CA GLU A 73 42.71 85.98 45.75
C GLU A 73 41.45 85.17 46.07
N ALA A 74 40.68 85.58 47.07
CA ALA A 74 39.43 84.93 47.46
C ALA A 74 38.41 84.95 46.31
N LEU A 75 38.29 86.08 45.62
CA LEU A 75 37.43 86.24 44.44
C LEU A 75 37.91 85.37 43.26
N ALA A 76 39.21 85.31 43.01
CA ALA A 76 39.78 84.43 41.98
C ALA A 76 39.52 82.95 42.29
N LYS A 77 39.77 82.52 43.54
CA LYS A 77 39.48 81.16 44.03
C LYS A 77 37.99 80.82 43.92
N TYR A 78 37.11 81.75 44.28
CA TYR A 78 35.65 81.59 44.14
C TYR A 78 35.25 81.42 42.66
N GLN A 79 35.73 82.29 41.76
CA GLN A 79 35.44 82.20 40.33
C GLN A 79 35.96 80.91 39.69
N THR A 80 37.16 80.44 40.04
CA THR A 80 37.68 79.16 39.54
C THR A 80 36.89 77.98 40.08
N ASN A 81 36.54 77.98 41.38
CA ASN A 81 35.79 76.88 41.99
C ASN A 81 34.36 76.81 41.47
N GLN A 82 33.70 77.96 41.26
CA GLN A 82 32.40 78.04 40.60
C GLN A 82 32.44 77.49 39.17
N LYS A 83 33.48 77.82 38.38
CA LYS A 83 33.66 77.26 37.02
C LYS A 83 33.85 75.74 37.03
N VAL A 84 34.70 75.22 37.91
CA VAL A 84 34.95 73.77 38.04
C VAL A 84 33.71 73.03 38.55
N THR A 85 32.97 73.61 39.48
CA THR A 85 31.70 73.02 39.96
C THR A 85 30.65 73.00 38.85
N ALA A 86 30.55 74.06 38.05
CA ALA A 86 29.65 74.11 36.90
C ALA A 86 30.06 73.12 35.79
N SER A 87 31.35 73.03 35.44
CA SER A 87 31.82 72.06 34.43
C SER A 87 31.65 70.62 34.90
N SER A 88 31.99 70.30 36.16
CA SER A 88 31.77 68.97 36.73
C SER A 88 30.29 68.59 36.78
N GLY A 89 29.39 69.56 37.00
CA GLY A 89 27.94 69.33 36.92
C GLY A 89 27.48 68.99 35.50
N ILE A 90 27.97 69.73 34.50
CA ILE A 90 27.68 69.48 33.07
C ILE A 90 28.26 68.12 32.64
N GLU A 91 29.52 67.82 32.96
CA GLU A 91 30.17 66.55 32.65
C GLU A 91 29.42 65.35 33.25
N GLN A 92 28.89 65.48 34.47
CA GLN A 92 28.09 64.44 35.10
C GLN A 92 26.70 64.29 34.44
N GLU A 93 26.05 65.39 34.05
CA GLU A 93 24.79 65.35 33.30
C GLU A 93 24.99 64.73 31.90
N GLU A 94 26.03 65.13 31.16
CA GLU A 94 26.42 64.55 29.88
C GLU A 94 26.73 63.05 29.99
N SER A 95 27.43 62.61 31.04
CA SER A 95 27.69 61.19 31.28
C SER A 95 26.41 60.39 31.53
N LEU A 96 25.45 60.94 32.29
CA LEU A 96 24.16 60.29 32.54
C LEU A 96 23.27 60.25 31.28
N LEU A 97 23.31 61.30 30.46
CA LEU A 97 22.62 61.34 29.17
C LEU A 97 23.22 60.31 28.19
N LEU A 98 24.55 60.19 28.13
CA LEU A 98 25.24 59.21 27.30
C LEU A 98 24.91 57.78 27.74
N GLU A 99 24.92 57.49 29.05
CA GLU A 99 24.53 56.20 29.60
C GLU A 99 23.07 55.86 29.27
N THR A 100 22.17 56.85 29.40
CA THR A 100 20.75 56.69 29.07
C THR A 100 20.54 56.40 27.59
N ALA A 101 21.17 57.17 26.70
CA ALA A 101 21.11 56.96 25.25
C ALA A 101 21.72 55.60 24.83
N SER A 102 22.82 55.17 25.46
CA SER A 102 23.41 53.85 25.22
C SER A 102 22.48 52.72 25.67
N LYS A 103 21.79 52.87 26.81
CA LYS A 103 20.80 51.90 27.29
C LYS A 103 19.60 51.84 26.36
N GLU A 104 19.06 52.99 25.95
CA GLU A 104 17.95 53.08 24.98
C GLU A 104 18.32 52.44 23.63
N ALA A 105 19.52 52.69 23.11
CA ALA A 105 20.04 52.04 21.90
C ALA A 105 20.16 50.52 22.07
N SER A 106 20.60 50.04 23.23
CA SER A 106 20.67 48.59 23.50
C SER A 106 19.28 47.95 23.58
N PHE A 107 18.33 48.57 24.29
CA PHE A 107 16.97 48.05 24.42
C PHE A 107 16.24 48.05 23.08
N THR A 108 16.35 49.13 22.30
CA THR A 108 15.75 49.18 20.95
C THR A 108 16.34 48.12 20.01
N SER A 109 17.66 47.81 20.08
CA SER A 109 18.24 46.68 19.35
C SER A 109 17.62 45.35 19.77
N THR A 110 17.53 45.07 21.08
CA THR A 110 16.95 43.80 21.58
C THR A 110 15.46 43.65 21.23
N VAL A 111 14.70 44.75 21.21
CA VAL A 111 13.29 44.73 20.79
C VAL A 111 13.17 44.37 19.31
N LEU A 112 13.99 44.97 18.44
CA LEU A 112 14.00 44.66 17.00
C LEU A 112 14.42 43.21 16.71
N GLU A 113 15.36 42.67 17.48
CA GLU A 113 15.77 41.26 17.40
C GLU A 113 14.62 40.33 17.81
N LEU A 114 13.98 40.57 18.96
CA LEU A 114 12.83 39.79 19.44
C LEU A 114 11.62 39.89 18.49
N GLU A 115 11.35 41.05 17.90
CA GLU A 115 10.29 41.22 16.88
C GLU A 115 10.59 40.41 15.61
N LYS A 116 11.85 40.36 15.18
CA LYS A 116 12.29 39.56 14.04
C LYS A 116 12.18 38.07 14.33
N GLU A 117 12.62 37.61 15.51
CA GLU A 117 12.48 36.21 15.95
C GLU A 117 11.02 35.80 16.05
N LEU A 118 10.16 36.63 16.65
CA LEU A 118 8.72 36.40 16.75
C LEU A 118 8.06 36.32 15.37
N LYS A 119 8.49 37.15 14.41
CA LYS A 119 8.02 37.06 13.02
C LYS A 119 8.48 35.76 12.33
N GLN A 120 9.73 35.36 12.53
CA GLN A 120 10.28 34.11 11.99
C GLN A 120 9.58 32.88 12.59
N ALA A 121 9.36 32.85 13.91
CA ALA A 121 8.62 31.78 14.59
C ALA A 121 7.17 31.67 14.08
N ARG A 122 6.48 32.80 13.83
CA ARG A 122 5.14 32.78 13.21
C ARG A 122 5.14 32.22 11.78
N GLN A 123 6.16 32.53 10.98
CA GLN A 123 6.32 31.96 9.65
C GLN A 123 6.57 30.45 9.70
N GLU A 124 7.39 30.00 10.65
CA GLU A 124 7.67 28.57 10.85
C GLU A 124 6.43 27.80 11.32
N VAL A 125 5.67 28.33 12.28
CA VAL A 125 4.38 27.74 12.72
C VAL A 125 3.39 27.62 11.56
N SER A 126 3.33 28.61 10.67
CA SER A 126 2.51 28.55 9.45
C SER A 126 2.98 27.44 8.50
N ARG A 127 4.30 27.36 8.26
CA ARG A 127 4.93 26.33 7.41
C ARG A 127 4.64 24.91 7.93
N VAL A 128 4.85 24.68 9.22
CA VAL A 128 4.58 23.39 9.90
C VAL A 128 3.08 23.08 9.91
N GLY A 129 2.22 24.09 10.00
CA GLY A 129 0.77 23.93 9.86
C GLY A 129 0.37 23.34 8.51
N VAL A 130 0.84 23.94 7.41
CA VAL A 130 0.60 23.45 6.04
C VAL A 130 1.21 22.05 5.82
N GLU A 131 2.41 21.80 6.34
CA GLU A 131 3.06 20.49 6.25
C GLU A 131 2.26 19.40 6.97
N LYS A 132 1.76 19.71 8.18
CA LYS A 132 0.88 18.82 8.95
C LYS A 132 -0.42 18.53 8.21
N GLU A 133 -1.05 19.54 7.59
CA GLU A 133 -2.25 19.34 6.78
C GLU A 133 -1.98 18.44 5.56
N ARG A 134 -0.84 18.63 4.87
CA ARG A 134 -0.42 17.76 3.76
C ARG A 134 -0.24 16.30 4.21
N ILE A 135 0.48 16.07 5.30
CA ILE A 135 0.72 14.73 5.85
C ILE A 135 -0.58 14.07 6.34
N LEU A 136 -1.50 14.84 6.94
CA LEU A 136 -2.82 14.34 7.32
C LEU A 136 -3.64 13.90 6.11
N GLN A 137 -3.63 14.67 5.02
CA GLN A 137 -4.32 14.31 3.78
C GLN A 137 -3.72 13.04 3.15
N GLU A 138 -2.39 12.95 3.08
CA GLU A 138 -1.68 11.76 2.60
C GLU A 138 -2.01 10.52 3.44
N ASN A 139 -2.07 10.65 4.77
CA ASN A 139 -2.46 9.56 5.68
C ASN A 139 -3.91 9.09 5.43
N ILE A 140 -4.84 10.02 5.21
CA ILE A 140 -6.23 9.72 4.86
C ILE A 140 -6.30 8.94 3.54
N ASP A 141 -5.53 9.33 2.53
CA ASP A 141 -5.55 8.68 1.22
C ASP A 141 -4.84 7.31 1.23
N LEU A 142 -3.75 7.17 1.99
CA LEU A 142 -3.13 5.86 2.28
C LEU A 142 -4.10 4.93 3.02
N SER A 143 -4.90 5.44 3.97
CA SER A 143 -5.93 4.67 4.68
C SER A 143 -7.05 4.19 3.74
N LYS A 144 -7.51 5.04 2.82
CA LYS A 144 -8.47 4.63 1.75
C LYS A 144 -7.88 3.54 0.86
N ASN A 145 -6.65 3.72 0.39
CA ASN A 145 -5.96 2.74 -0.46
C ASN A 145 -5.79 1.40 0.26
N CYS A 146 -5.44 1.42 1.56
CA CYS A 146 -5.38 0.22 2.40
C CYS A 146 -6.73 -0.50 2.45
N HIS A 147 -7.84 0.21 2.69
CA HIS A 147 -9.18 -0.37 2.67
C HIS A 147 -9.59 -0.95 1.31
N VAL A 148 -9.21 -0.32 0.20
CA VAL A 148 -9.44 -0.86 -1.15
C VAL A 148 -8.67 -2.17 -1.34
N SER A 149 -7.37 -2.19 -1.06
CA SER A 149 -6.56 -3.42 -1.17
C SER A 149 -6.99 -4.52 -0.20
N GLU A 150 -7.51 -4.19 0.98
CA GLU A 150 -8.14 -5.16 1.88
C GLU A 150 -9.44 -5.74 1.32
N TRP A 151 -10.23 -4.94 0.62
CA TRP A 151 -11.46 -5.37 -0.05
C TRP A 151 -11.12 -6.29 -1.24
N GLU A 152 -10.22 -5.87 -2.14
CA GLU A 152 -9.73 -6.69 -3.26
C GLU A 152 -9.20 -8.04 -2.78
N LYS A 153 -8.38 -8.04 -1.72
CA LYS A 153 -7.86 -9.26 -1.07
C LYS A 153 -8.96 -10.17 -0.51
N LYS A 154 -10.11 -9.63 -0.09
CA LYS A 154 -11.28 -10.43 0.32
C LYS A 154 -12.00 -11.01 -0.90
N THR A 155 -12.17 -10.22 -1.96
CA THR A 155 -12.76 -10.63 -3.24
C THR A 155 -11.98 -11.76 -3.90
N TYR A 156 -10.67 -11.60 -4.13
CA TYR A 156 -9.82 -12.65 -4.69
C TYR A 156 -9.78 -13.93 -3.83
N LYS A 157 -9.91 -13.81 -2.50
CA LYS A 157 -10.04 -14.97 -1.60
C LYS A 157 -11.39 -15.68 -1.72
N ALA A 158 -12.45 -14.99 -2.15
CA ALA A 158 -13.75 -15.60 -2.43
C ALA A 158 -13.71 -16.31 -3.79
N GLU A 159 -13.23 -15.63 -4.84
CA GLU A 159 -13.05 -16.20 -6.18
C GLU A 159 -12.16 -17.45 -6.17
N LEU A 160 -11.03 -17.43 -5.45
CA LEU A 160 -10.16 -18.60 -5.31
C LEU A 160 -10.85 -19.79 -4.63
N LYS A 161 -11.81 -19.54 -3.71
CA LYS A 161 -12.62 -20.63 -3.12
C LYS A 161 -13.64 -21.16 -4.11
N GLU A 162 -14.29 -20.29 -4.88
CA GLU A 162 -15.24 -20.70 -5.92
C GLU A 162 -14.55 -21.52 -7.01
N LEU A 163 -13.38 -21.09 -7.50
CA LEU A 163 -12.60 -21.81 -8.49
C LEU A 163 -12.18 -23.20 -7.98
N LYS A 164 -11.74 -23.33 -6.72
CA LYS A 164 -11.44 -24.63 -6.10
C LYS A 164 -12.66 -25.54 -5.97
N LEU A 165 -13.83 -24.98 -5.65
CA LEU A 165 -15.08 -25.74 -5.61
C LEU A 165 -15.53 -26.18 -7.01
N ARG A 166 -15.29 -25.35 -8.03
CA ARG A 166 -15.55 -25.68 -9.45
C ARG A 166 -14.61 -26.77 -9.96
N GLU A 167 -13.31 -26.65 -9.66
CA GLU A 167 -12.29 -27.65 -9.97
C GLU A 167 -12.63 -29.01 -9.32
N ALA A 168 -12.97 -29.02 -8.04
CA ALA A 168 -13.37 -30.24 -7.33
C ALA A 168 -14.62 -30.92 -7.94
N ARG A 169 -15.59 -30.15 -8.43
CA ARG A 169 -16.75 -30.70 -9.18
C ARG A 169 -16.32 -31.31 -10.50
N LEU A 170 -15.58 -30.56 -11.33
CA LEU A 170 -15.11 -31.06 -12.63
C LEU A 170 -14.23 -32.31 -12.51
N LEU A 171 -13.47 -32.45 -11.42
CA LEU A 171 -12.74 -33.67 -11.10
C LEU A 171 -13.68 -34.84 -10.73
N SER A 172 -14.78 -34.60 -10.01
CA SER A 172 -15.82 -35.60 -9.77
C SER A 172 -16.47 -36.05 -11.08
N ASP A 173 -16.93 -35.08 -11.89
CA ASP A 173 -17.57 -35.33 -13.19
C ASP A 173 -16.65 -36.15 -14.11
N ASN A 174 -15.34 -35.84 -14.13
CA ASN A 174 -14.37 -36.61 -14.92
C ASN A 174 -14.14 -38.03 -14.37
N ASN A 175 -14.07 -38.20 -13.06
CA ASN A 175 -13.96 -39.54 -12.46
C ASN A 175 -15.19 -40.41 -12.79
N GLU A 176 -16.40 -39.83 -12.73
CA GLU A 176 -17.65 -40.50 -13.11
C GLU A 176 -17.62 -40.94 -14.58
N LEU A 177 -17.17 -40.07 -15.50
CA LEU A 177 -16.99 -40.41 -16.92
C LEU A 177 -15.90 -41.48 -17.16
N GLU A 178 -14.82 -41.49 -16.36
CA GLU A 178 -13.79 -42.53 -16.41
C GLU A 178 -14.35 -43.88 -15.95
N GLU A 179 -15.16 -43.91 -14.88
CA GLU A 179 -15.85 -45.12 -14.41
C GLU A 179 -16.86 -45.67 -15.45
N GLU A 180 -17.66 -44.79 -16.07
CA GLU A 180 -18.55 -45.17 -17.18
C GLU A 180 -17.78 -45.74 -18.36
N ASN A 181 -16.66 -45.12 -18.76
CA ASN A 181 -15.81 -45.60 -19.85
C ASN A 181 -15.23 -46.98 -19.55
N ILE A 182 -14.71 -47.20 -18.34
CA ILE A 182 -14.24 -48.51 -17.86
C ILE A 182 -15.38 -49.54 -17.88
N SER A 183 -16.60 -49.15 -17.50
CA SER A 183 -17.79 -50.02 -17.55
C SER A 183 -18.13 -50.43 -18.99
N LEU A 184 -18.17 -49.48 -19.92
CA LEU A 184 -18.42 -49.73 -21.35
C LEU A 184 -17.31 -50.61 -21.98
N GLN A 185 -16.04 -50.38 -21.66
CA GLN A 185 -14.93 -51.23 -22.11
C GLN A 185 -15.08 -52.68 -21.62
N LYS A 186 -15.52 -52.89 -20.37
CA LYS A 186 -15.83 -54.24 -19.83
C LYS A 186 -17.00 -54.88 -20.57
N GLN A 187 -18.07 -54.13 -20.84
CA GLN A 187 -19.22 -54.63 -21.62
C GLN A 187 -18.82 -55.02 -23.05
N ILE A 188 -18.07 -54.18 -23.75
CA ILE A 188 -17.53 -54.48 -25.10
C ILE A 188 -16.65 -55.73 -25.08
N SER A 189 -15.81 -55.89 -24.05
CA SER A 189 -14.96 -57.07 -23.90
C SER A 189 -15.77 -58.35 -23.66
N SER A 190 -16.82 -58.27 -22.84
CA SER A 190 -17.76 -59.38 -22.60
C SER A 190 -18.51 -59.77 -23.88
N LEU A 191 -19.06 -58.78 -24.61
CA LEU A 191 -19.76 -59.01 -25.88
C LEU A 191 -18.83 -59.64 -26.94
N ARG A 192 -17.55 -59.25 -26.99
CA ARG A 192 -16.56 -59.87 -27.87
C ARG A 192 -16.28 -61.34 -27.50
N SER A 193 -16.24 -61.69 -26.20
CA SER A 193 -16.13 -63.10 -25.78
C SER A 193 -17.34 -63.91 -26.23
N SER A 194 -18.54 -63.41 -25.93
CA SER A 194 -19.80 -64.04 -26.30
C SER A 194 -19.97 -64.18 -27.83
N GLN A 195 -19.47 -63.22 -28.62
CA GLN A 195 -19.44 -63.32 -30.08
C GLN A 195 -18.53 -64.45 -30.58
N VAL A 196 -17.36 -64.65 -29.94
CA VAL A 196 -16.45 -65.77 -30.27
C VAL A 196 -17.09 -67.12 -29.90
N GLU A 197 -17.74 -67.20 -28.73
CA GLU A 197 -18.50 -68.38 -28.29
C GLU A 197 -19.65 -68.71 -29.26
N PHE A 198 -20.38 -67.69 -29.73
CA PHE A 198 -21.45 -67.86 -30.72
C PHE A 198 -20.95 -68.37 -32.07
N GLU A 199 -19.87 -67.80 -32.63
CA GLU A 199 -19.30 -68.29 -33.89
C GLU A 199 -18.67 -69.69 -33.73
N ALA A 200 -18.16 -70.05 -32.55
CA ALA A 200 -17.71 -71.40 -32.25
C ALA A 200 -18.89 -72.40 -32.23
N ALA A 201 -19.97 -72.10 -31.51
CA ALA A 201 -21.18 -72.94 -31.48
C ALA A 201 -21.82 -73.07 -32.88
N LYS A 202 -21.82 -71.99 -33.67
CA LYS A 202 -22.28 -71.99 -35.07
C LYS A 202 -21.41 -72.85 -35.99
N HIS A 203 -20.10 -72.94 -35.73
CA HIS A 203 -19.22 -73.88 -36.41
C HIS A 203 -19.52 -75.33 -36.00
N GLU A 204 -19.72 -75.58 -34.71
CA GLU A 204 -20.07 -76.91 -34.19
C GLU A 204 -21.40 -77.41 -34.78
N VAL A 205 -22.43 -76.55 -34.83
CA VAL A 205 -23.72 -76.85 -35.49
C VAL A 205 -23.52 -77.20 -36.97
N ARG A 206 -22.62 -76.52 -37.69
CA ARG A 206 -22.33 -76.84 -39.10
C ARG A 206 -21.67 -78.21 -39.25
N CYS A 207 -20.68 -78.54 -38.40
CA CYS A 207 -20.07 -79.86 -38.43
C CYS A 207 -21.08 -80.97 -38.12
N LEU A 208 -21.96 -80.77 -37.14
CA LEU A 208 -23.06 -81.71 -36.85
C LEU A 208 -24.07 -81.83 -38.00
N GLN A 209 -24.33 -80.75 -38.74
CA GLN A 209 -25.15 -80.79 -39.96
C GLN A 209 -24.48 -81.62 -41.07
N GLU A 210 -23.18 -81.41 -41.30
CA GLU A 210 -22.37 -82.19 -42.26
C GLU A 210 -22.34 -83.69 -41.89
N GLU A 211 -22.20 -84.02 -40.60
CA GLU A 211 -22.29 -85.40 -40.09
C GLU A 211 -23.68 -86.01 -40.30
N ILE A 212 -24.75 -85.24 -40.06
CA ILE A 212 -26.14 -85.67 -40.33
C ILE A 212 -26.37 -85.89 -41.82
N GLU A 213 -25.85 -85.05 -42.70
CA GLU A 213 -25.95 -85.21 -44.15
C GLU A 213 -25.17 -86.43 -44.65
N ALA A 214 -23.96 -86.66 -44.14
CA ALA A 214 -23.19 -87.87 -44.42
C ALA A 214 -23.92 -89.14 -43.96
N ALA A 215 -24.52 -89.12 -42.76
CA ALA A 215 -25.32 -90.24 -42.25
C ALA A 215 -26.60 -90.48 -43.07
N LYS A 216 -27.28 -89.41 -43.53
CA LYS A 216 -28.41 -89.51 -44.48
C LYS A 216 -27.99 -90.16 -45.79
N GLY A 217 -26.86 -89.72 -46.37
CA GLY A 217 -26.30 -90.33 -47.58
C GLY A 217 -26.04 -91.83 -47.43
N GLN A 218 -25.43 -92.24 -46.30
CA GLN A 218 -25.23 -93.66 -45.99
C GLN A 218 -26.56 -94.43 -45.87
N ILE A 219 -27.59 -93.83 -45.27
CA ILE A 219 -28.94 -94.43 -45.18
C ILE A 219 -29.57 -94.57 -46.57
N GLU A 220 -29.42 -93.59 -47.46
CA GLU A 220 -29.91 -93.62 -48.83
C GLU A 220 -29.19 -94.69 -49.68
N GLU A 221 -27.87 -94.80 -49.56
CA GLU A 221 -27.06 -95.86 -50.18
C GLU A 221 -27.49 -97.24 -49.70
N LEU A 222 -27.61 -97.45 -48.38
CA LEU A 222 -28.11 -98.70 -47.79
C LEU A 222 -29.54 -99.02 -48.22
N THR A 223 -30.40 -98.01 -48.37
CA THR A 223 -31.77 -98.17 -48.87
C THR A 223 -31.79 -98.54 -50.35
N SER A 224 -30.88 -97.98 -51.16
CA SER A 224 -30.71 -98.34 -52.56
C SER A 224 -30.19 -99.78 -52.72
N LEU A 225 -29.16 -100.16 -51.96
CA LEU A 225 -28.63 -101.53 -51.89
C LEU A 225 -29.70 -102.52 -51.43
N LYS A 226 -30.49 -102.17 -50.42
CA LYS A 226 -31.65 -102.96 -49.98
C LYS A 226 -32.66 -103.15 -51.12
N ARG A 227 -33.04 -102.08 -51.82
CA ARG A 227 -33.97 -102.15 -52.97
C ARG A 227 -33.43 -103.02 -54.11
N ILE A 228 -32.12 -102.97 -54.38
CA ILE A 228 -31.46 -103.84 -55.36
C ILE A 228 -31.51 -105.30 -54.90
N ALA A 229 -31.23 -105.59 -53.63
CA ALA A 229 -31.30 -106.93 -53.07
C ALA A 229 -32.74 -107.49 -53.04
N GLU A 230 -33.73 -106.65 -52.72
CA GLU A 230 -35.17 -106.97 -52.82
C GLU A 230 -35.55 -107.31 -54.27
N LYS A 231 -35.15 -106.48 -55.24
CA LYS A 231 -35.40 -106.75 -56.67
C LYS A 231 -34.70 -108.00 -57.18
N GLN A 232 -33.45 -108.26 -56.77
CA GLN A 232 -32.74 -109.50 -57.13
C GLN A 232 -33.41 -110.74 -56.53
N LEU A 233 -34.00 -110.61 -55.33
CA LEU A 233 -34.79 -111.67 -54.70
C LEU A 233 -36.13 -111.88 -55.45
N GLU A 234 -36.80 -110.81 -55.87
CA GLU A 234 -37.99 -110.88 -56.74
C GLU A 234 -37.67 -111.56 -58.07
N GLU A 235 -36.63 -111.12 -58.79
CA GLU A 235 -36.16 -111.73 -60.05
C GLU A 235 -35.80 -113.21 -59.88
N ALA A 236 -35.19 -113.60 -58.75
CA ALA A 236 -34.89 -115.00 -58.45
C ALA A 236 -36.15 -115.82 -58.13
N LEU A 237 -37.16 -115.23 -57.46
CA LEU A 237 -38.45 -115.87 -57.22
C LEU A 237 -39.27 -116.02 -58.51
N GLU A 238 -39.26 -115.01 -59.39
CA GLU A 238 -39.87 -115.07 -60.72
C GLU A 238 -39.17 -116.11 -61.60
N ALA A 239 -37.83 -116.17 -61.60
CA ALA A 239 -37.08 -117.19 -62.31
C ALA A 239 -37.45 -118.60 -61.80
N LEU A 240 -37.49 -118.80 -60.48
CA LEU A 240 -37.93 -120.05 -59.85
C LEU A 240 -39.39 -120.40 -60.19
N GLN A 241 -40.28 -119.40 -60.26
CA GLN A 241 -41.66 -119.60 -60.72
C GLN A 241 -41.69 -119.99 -62.20
N SER A 242 -40.90 -119.35 -63.06
CA SER A 242 -40.81 -119.69 -64.47
C SER A 242 -40.24 -121.10 -64.70
N GLU A 243 -39.25 -121.54 -63.91
CA GLU A 243 -38.76 -122.93 -63.94
C GLU A 243 -39.84 -123.91 -63.47
N ARG A 244 -40.62 -123.56 -62.44
CA ARG A 244 -41.76 -124.37 -62.00
C ARG A 244 -42.81 -124.46 -63.09
N GLU A 245 -43.15 -123.35 -63.75
CA GLU A 245 -44.11 -123.29 -64.85
C GLU A 245 -43.62 -124.04 -66.09
N GLN A 246 -42.35 -123.92 -66.47
CA GLN A 246 -41.71 -124.73 -67.52
C GLN A 246 -41.70 -126.21 -67.16
N LYS A 247 -41.39 -126.57 -65.91
CA LYS A 247 -41.45 -127.95 -65.42
C LYS A 247 -42.88 -128.49 -65.41
N TYR A 248 -43.87 -127.67 -65.07
CA TYR A 248 -45.30 -128.01 -65.21
C TYR A 248 -45.73 -128.09 -66.67
N ALA A 249 -45.19 -127.27 -67.57
CA ALA A 249 -45.48 -127.31 -69.00
C ALA A 249 -44.88 -128.55 -69.66
N LEU A 250 -43.61 -128.89 -69.37
CA LEU A 250 -42.98 -130.15 -69.79
C LEU A 250 -43.68 -131.36 -69.17
N LYS A 251 -44.09 -131.28 -67.90
CA LYS A 251 -44.95 -132.31 -67.31
C LYS A 251 -46.29 -132.40 -68.04
N LYS A 252 -46.90 -131.28 -68.44
CA LYS A 252 -48.16 -131.24 -69.19
C LYS A 252 -48.00 -131.74 -70.63
N GLU A 253 -46.87 -131.51 -71.28
CA GLU A 253 -46.53 -132.10 -72.58
C GLU A 253 -46.28 -133.60 -72.46
N LEU A 254 -45.62 -134.05 -71.39
CA LEU A 254 -45.50 -135.47 -71.05
C LEU A 254 -46.88 -136.08 -70.77
N ASP A 255 -47.72 -135.42 -69.97
CA ASP A 255 -49.11 -135.81 -69.70
C ASP A 255 -49.96 -135.73 -70.99
N GLN A 256 -49.64 -134.88 -71.97
CA GLN A 256 -50.27 -134.82 -73.30
C GLN A 256 -49.75 -135.89 -74.27
N ARG A 257 -48.49 -136.31 -74.17
CA ARG A 257 -47.97 -137.51 -74.84
C ARG A 257 -48.65 -138.75 -74.29
N VAL A 258 -48.76 -138.84 -72.96
CA VAL A 258 -49.57 -139.85 -72.27
C VAL A 258 -51.05 -139.75 -72.68
N ASN A 259 -51.66 -138.56 -72.81
CA ASN A 259 -53.06 -138.39 -73.26
C ASN A 259 -53.27 -138.57 -74.78
N SER A 260 -52.22 -138.57 -75.61
CA SER A 260 -52.33 -138.92 -77.03
C SER A 260 -52.17 -140.42 -77.27
N GLU A 261 -51.55 -141.16 -76.35
CA GLU A 261 -51.73 -142.61 -76.21
C GLU A 261 -52.98 -142.98 -75.38
N SER A 262 -53.44 -142.10 -74.47
CA SER A 262 -54.61 -142.28 -73.61
C SER A 262 -55.82 -141.51 -74.12
N ILE A 263 -56.28 -141.89 -75.31
CA ILE A 263 -57.72 -141.86 -75.62
C ILE A 263 -58.44 -142.54 -74.44
N PHE A 264 -59.45 -141.88 -73.87
CA PHE A 264 -60.09 -142.11 -72.56
C PHE A 264 -59.41 -141.41 -71.35
N GLY A 265 -59.99 -140.28 -70.91
CA GLY A 265 -59.59 -139.62 -69.66
C GLY A 265 -59.94 -138.13 -69.52
N LEU A 266 -61.09 -137.67 -70.03
CA LEU A 266 -61.49 -136.25 -69.94
C LEU A 266 -62.05 -135.86 -68.55
N ASN A 267 -61.84 -134.57 -68.20
CA ASN A 267 -62.48 -133.77 -67.13
C ASN A 267 -62.11 -134.19 -65.69
N ASN A 268 -61.44 -133.38 -64.84
CA ASN A 268 -61.26 -131.92 -64.73
C ASN A 268 -62.55 -131.09 -64.55
N LEU A 269 -62.78 -130.64 -63.32
CA LEU A 269 -63.46 -129.37 -63.00
C LEU A 269 -63.21 -128.98 -61.53
N GLY A 270 -62.17 -128.18 -61.31
CA GLY A 270 -62.05 -127.31 -60.14
C GLY A 270 -62.08 -125.86 -60.60
N PHE A 271 -62.80 -124.98 -59.91
CA PHE A 271 -62.82 -123.54 -60.23
C PHE A 271 -63.15 -122.68 -59.01
N SER A 272 -62.15 -121.87 -58.61
CA SER A 272 -62.27 -120.55 -57.94
C SER A 272 -62.98 -120.43 -56.58
N GLY A 273 -62.67 -119.45 -55.73
CA GLY A 273 -61.67 -118.37 -55.84
C GLY A 273 -62.08 -117.17 -54.97
N PHE A 274 -61.30 -116.08 -55.03
CA PHE A 274 -61.48 -114.80 -54.30
C PHE A 274 -61.02 -114.80 -52.82
N GLY A 275 -60.32 -113.77 -52.30
CA GLY A 275 -59.69 -112.62 -52.97
C GLY A 275 -59.55 -111.38 -52.06
N LEU A 276 -58.40 -110.68 -52.16
CA LEU A 276 -58.11 -109.29 -51.71
C LEU A 276 -58.37 -108.92 -50.23
N GLY A 277 -57.63 -108.01 -49.58
CA GLY A 277 -56.60 -107.07 -50.05
C GLY A 277 -56.94 -105.66 -49.52
N ASN A 278 -56.00 -105.02 -48.81
CA ASN A 278 -56.29 -103.89 -47.92
C ASN A 278 -55.60 -102.61 -48.41
N LEU A 279 -56.34 -101.51 -48.61
CA LEU A 279 -55.82 -100.22 -49.11
C LEU A 279 -56.43 -99.01 -48.38
N ASN A 280 -55.55 -98.09 -47.96
CA ASN A 280 -55.70 -96.61 -47.90
C ASN A 280 -56.74 -96.01 -46.90
N GLN A 281 -56.51 -94.82 -46.31
CA GLN A 281 -56.47 -93.50 -46.96
C GLN A 281 -55.80 -92.41 -46.08
N ASP A 282 -55.24 -91.37 -46.71
CA ASP A 282 -54.81 -90.06 -46.16
C ASP A 282 -56.02 -89.23 -45.58
N HIS A 283 -55.93 -87.99 -45.03
CA HIS A 283 -55.53 -86.76 -45.73
C HIS A 283 -55.78 -85.43 -44.90
N VAL A 284 -54.99 -84.38 -45.16
CA VAL A 284 -55.16 -82.87 -45.04
C VAL A 284 -55.29 -82.04 -43.72
N ASP A 285 -54.37 -81.06 -43.61
CA ASP A 285 -54.47 -79.58 -43.36
C ASP A 285 -54.65 -78.79 -42.03
N GLN A 286 -53.84 -77.70 -42.00
CA GLN A 286 -54.02 -76.28 -41.56
C GLN A 286 -54.33 -75.89 -40.10
N SER A 287 -53.54 -74.93 -39.58
CA SER A 287 -53.99 -73.53 -39.34
C SER A 287 -52.92 -72.63 -38.71
N ASP A 288 -53.04 -71.33 -38.99
CA ASP A 288 -52.23 -70.20 -38.53
C ASP A 288 -53.02 -69.40 -37.44
N GLU A 289 -52.71 -68.19 -36.95
CA GLU A 289 -51.77 -67.13 -37.35
C GLU A 289 -51.49 -66.17 -36.14
N ASP A 290 -50.22 -65.81 -35.89
CA ASP A 290 -49.74 -64.50 -35.38
C ASP A 290 -50.08 -63.94 -33.96
N GLY A 291 -49.29 -62.95 -33.49
CA GLY A 291 -49.43 -62.27 -32.20
C GLY A 291 -48.42 -61.13 -31.94
N GLU A 292 -48.72 -59.93 -32.44
CA GLU A 292 -47.89 -58.71 -32.31
C GLU A 292 -48.20 -57.82 -31.07
N ASN A 293 -47.13 -57.24 -30.49
CA ASN A 293 -46.92 -55.80 -30.11
C ASN A 293 -47.94 -55.02 -29.22
N ASP A 294 -47.58 -54.01 -28.39
CA ASP A 294 -46.29 -53.44 -27.90
C ASP A 294 -46.55 -52.42 -26.74
N THR A 295 -45.50 -52.02 -25.99
CA THR A 295 -45.29 -50.81 -25.12
C THR A 295 -46.34 -50.38 -24.04
N THR A 296 -46.04 -49.63 -22.96
CA THR A 296 -44.89 -48.78 -22.56
C THR A 296 -44.71 -48.66 -21.02
N LEU A 297 -43.46 -48.59 -20.56
CA LEU A 297 -42.84 -47.76 -19.48
C LEU A 297 -43.45 -47.45 -18.08
N THR A 298 -42.48 -47.26 -17.15
CA THR A 298 -42.40 -46.40 -15.94
C THR A 298 -42.71 -46.87 -14.49
N SER A 299 -41.62 -46.77 -13.69
CA SER A 299 -41.48 -46.18 -12.33
C SER A 299 -41.81 -46.92 -11.01
N LEU A 300 -40.73 -47.13 -10.25
CA LEU A 300 -40.51 -46.76 -8.83
C LEU A 300 -41.26 -47.46 -7.68
N THR A 301 -40.49 -48.30 -6.96
CA THR A 301 -40.45 -48.38 -5.48
C THR A 301 -39.98 -47.04 -4.87
N GLY A 302 -40.20 -46.66 -3.59
CA GLY A 302 -40.91 -47.26 -2.45
C GLY A 302 -40.42 -46.63 -1.12
N THR A 303 -41.14 -46.86 -0.01
CA THR A 303 -40.79 -46.61 1.43
C THR A 303 -41.06 -45.25 2.14
N ASP A 304 -41.70 -45.41 3.31
CA ASP A 304 -41.50 -44.78 4.65
C ASP A 304 -42.01 -43.37 5.09
N LYS A 305 -43.03 -43.45 5.97
CA LYS A 305 -43.15 -42.92 7.36
C LYS A 305 -43.45 -41.44 7.71
N ASP A 306 -44.49 -41.34 8.57
CA ASP A 306 -44.65 -40.51 9.79
C ASP A 306 -44.19 -39.03 9.81
N ASN A 307 -45.15 -38.10 10.00
CA ASN A 307 -45.35 -37.55 11.35
C ASN A 307 -46.64 -36.72 11.59
N ILE A 308 -46.92 -36.52 12.87
CA ILE A 308 -48.14 -35.95 13.48
C ILE A 308 -48.09 -34.42 13.57
N SER A 309 -49.25 -33.75 13.40
CA SER A 309 -49.64 -32.59 14.22
C SER A 309 -51.16 -32.30 14.16
N LYS A 310 -51.77 -32.10 15.34
CA LYS A 310 -53.19 -31.73 15.51
C LYS A 310 -53.36 -30.20 15.55
N PRO A 311 -54.49 -29.64 15.09
CA PRO A 311 -54.90 -28.28 15.44
C PRO A 311 -55.94 -28.29 16.58
N GLN A 312 -55.71 -27.51 17.64
CA GLN A 312 -56.77 -27.00 18.52
C GLN A 312 -56.32 -25.74 19.25
N SER A 313 -57.16 -24.70 19.24
CA SER A 313 -57.81 -24.13 20.44
C SER A 313 -58.13 -22.66 20.21
N SER A 314 -59.43 -22.35 20.14
CA SER A 314 -59.93 -20.98 20.10
C SER A 314 -59.89 -20.34 21.48
N THR A 315 -59.25 -19.18 21.59
CA THR A 315 -59.51 -18.20 22.66
C THR A 315 -59.99 -16.93 22.00
N VAL A 316 -61.24 -16.55 22.25
CA VAL A 316 -61.86 -15.33 21.71
C VAL A 316 -61.11 -14.11 22.25
N GLY A 317 -60.26 -13.52 21.41
CA GLY A 317 -59.78 -12.17 21.57
C GLY A 317 -60.85 -11.17 21.14
N ASP A 318 -60.73 -9.93 21.59
CA ASP A 318 -61.64 -8.86 21.17
C ASP A 318 -61.56 -8.65 19.65
N LEU A 319 -62.72 -8.68 18.97
CA LEU A 319 -62.80 -8.73 17.50
C LEU A 319 -62.10 -7.55 16.80
N PHE A 320 -62.02 -6.39 17.45
CA PHE A 320 -61.29 -5.24 16.91
C PHE A 320 -59.78 -5.44 16.98
N SER A 321 -59.26 -6.00 18.07
CA SER A 321 -57.84 -6.33 18.18
C SER A 321 -57.47 -7.56 17.34
N GLU A 322 -58.33 -8.57 17.19
CA GLU A 322 -58.12 -9.68 16.24
C GLU A 322 -58.13 -9.20 14.78
N LEU A 323 -59.05 -8.31 14.39
CA LEU A 323 -59.10 -7.76 13.03
C LEU A 323 -57.82 -6.96 12.73
N HIS A 324 -57.43 -6.03 13.60
CA HIS A 324 -56.21 -5.24 13.41
C HIS A 324 -54.93 -6.08 13.50
N LEU A 325 -54.82 -7.07 14.39
CA LEU A 325 -53.69 -8.00 14.37
C LEU A 325 -53.66 -8.80 13.06
N SER A 326 -54.79 -9.34 12.59
CA SER A 326 -54.80 -10.14 11.36
C SER A 326 -54.46 -9.31 10.11
N GLU A 327 -54.85 -8.03 10.07
CA GLU A 327 -54.49 -7.10 9.02
C GLU A 327 -53.01 -6.70 9.09
N ILE A 328 -52.48 -6.45 10.29
CA ILE A 328 -51.03 -6.20 10.52
C ILE A 328 -50.20 -7.42 10.11
N HIS A 329 -50.51 -8.63 10.58
CA HIS A 329 -49.79 -9.86 10.20
C HIS A 329 -49.88 -10.14 8.70
N LYS A 330 -50.98 -9.74 8.04
CA LYS A 330 -51.13 -9.84 6.59
C LYS A 330 -50.25 -8.82 5.85
N LEU A 331 -50.14 -7.60 6.35
CA LEU A 331 -49.24 -6.57 5.81
C LEU A 331 -47.76 -6.91 6.07
N GLU A 332 -47.41 -7.40 7.25
CA GLU A 332 -46.07 -7.90 7.58
C GLU A 332 -45.68 -9.05 6.66
N LYS A 333 -46.57 -10.03 6.44
CA LYS A 333 -46.33 -11.12 5.49
C LYS A 333 -46.24 -10.66 4.04
N GLN A 334 -46.99 -9.64 3.64
CA GLN A 334 -46.85 -9.03 2.31
C GLN A 334 -45.53 -8.26 2.16
N LEU A 335 -45.08 -7.57 3.21
CA LEU A 335 -43.78 -6.91 3.27
C LEU A 335 -42.64 -7.94 3.19
N GLU A 336 -42.69 -9.00 3.98
CA GLU A 336 -41.72 -10.09 3.97
C GLU A 336 -41.62 -10.75 2.58
N VAL A 337 -42.76 -11.00 1.92
CA VAL A 337 -42.78 -11.52 0.54
C VAL A 337 -42.16 -10.51 -0.43
N ALA A 338 -42.50 -9.23 -0.34
CA ALA A 338 -41.95 -8.19 -1.20
C ALA A 338 -40.43 -7.96 -0.98
N GLU A 339 -39.94 -8.06 0.25
CA GLU A 339 -38.50 -7.99 0.57
C GLU A 339 -37.75 -9.22 0.05
N ASN A 340 -38.34 -10.41 0.17
CA ASN A 340 -37.81 -11.64 -0.43
C ASN A 340 -37.78 -11.58 -1.97
N GLU A 341 -38.80 -11.00 -2.60
CA GLU A 341 -38.83 -10.78 -4.06
C GLU A 341 -37.80 -9.73 -4.49
N LYS A 342 -37.69 -8.62 -3.77
CA LYS A 342 -36.65 -7.60 -3.98
C LYS A 342 -35.24 -8.20 -3.86
N SER A 343 -34.99 -9.05 -2.85
CA SER A 343 -33.73 -9.77 -2.68
C SER A 343 -33.44 -10.69 -3.89
N LYS A 344 -34.41 -11.51 -4.31
CA LYS A 344 -34.29 -12.37 -5.49
C LYS A 344 -34.05 -11.59 -6.79
N LEU A 345 -34.70 -10.44 -6.97
CA LEU A 345 -34.49 -9.57 -8.14
C LEU A 345 -33.12 -8.88 -8.11
N SER A 346 -32.64 -8.46 -6.92
CA SER A 346 -31.29 -7.92 -6.74
C SER A 346 -30.22 -8.95 -7.10
N ASN A 347 -30.38 -10.19 -6.66
CA ASN A 347 -29.44 -11.28 -6.97
C ASN A 347 -29.44 -11.58 -8.48
N ARG A 348 -30.62 -11.69 -9.12
CA ARG A 348 -30.73 -11.87 -10.58
C ARG A 348 -30.11 -10.71 -11.37
N LEU A 349 -30.23 -9.48 -10.89
CA LEU A 349 -29.61 -8.32 -11.52
C LEU A 349 -28.07 -8.41 -11.44
N GLN A 350 -27.53 -8.78 -10.28
CA GLN A 350 -26.09 -9.00 -10.08
C GLN A 350 -25.56 -10.16 -10.94
N GLU A 351 -26.28 -11.28 -11.00
CA GLU A 351 -25.96 -12.43 -11.87
C GLU A 351 -25.95 -12.02 -13.35
N ALA A 352 -26.95 -11.26 -13.81
CA ALA A 352 -27.02 -10.75 -15.19
C ALA A 352 -25.89 -9.76 -15.51
N GLN A 353 -25.51 -8.89 -14.56
CA GLN A 353 -24.37 -7.99 -14.71
C GLN A 353 -23.04 -8.76 -14.82
N GLN A 354 -22.82 -9.76 -13.96
CA GLN A 354 -21.62 -10.60 -14.00
C GLN A 354 -21.53 -11.41 -15.31
N GLN A 355 -22.66 -11.92 -15.83
CA GLN A 355 -22.71 -12.59 -17.13
C GLN A 355 -22.42 -11.62 -18.29
N LEU A 356 -22.87 -10.36 -18.22
CA LEU A 356 -22.58 -9.34 -19.22
C LEU A 356 -21.09 -8.96 -19.23
N GLU A 357 -20.46 -8.81 -18.07
CA GLU A 357 -19.02 -8.53 -17.99
C GLU A 357 -18.18 -9.69 -18.52
N LYS A 358 -18.55 -10.93 -18.16
CA LYS A 358 -17.89 -12.14 -18.66
C LYS A 358 -18.00 -12.28 -20.18
N THR A 359 -19.20 -12.13 -20.74
CA THR A 359 -19.40 -12.22 -22.21
C THR A 359 -18.70 -11.09 -22.96
N LYS A 360 -18.59 -9.89 -22.37
CA LYS A 360 -17.79 -8.78 -22.91
C LYS A 360 -16.28 -9.08 -22.91
N ALA A 361 -15.76 -9.73 -21.86
CA ALA A 361 -14.36 -10.15 -21.80
C ALA A 361 -14.05 -11.24 -22.84
N GLU A 362 -14.92 -12.27 -22.94
CA GLU A 362 -14.82 -13.33 -23.95
C GLU A 362 -14.89 -12.77 -25.39
N LEU A 363 -15.77 -11.81 -25.65
CA LEU A 363 -15.84 -11.13 -26.95
C LEU A 363 -14.56 -10.36 -27.29
N ASN A 364 -13.90 -9.76 -26.29
CA ASN A 364 -12.65 -9.03 -26.50
C ASN A 364 -11.46 -9.97 -26.83
N ASP A 365 -11.41 -11.15 -26.18
CA ASP A 365 -10.44 -12.22 -26.52
C ASP A 365 -10.69 -12.79 -27.93
N GLN A 366 -11.96 -13.03 -28.29
CA GLN A 366 -12.31 -13.44 -29.67
C GLN A 366 -11.86 -12.37 -30.69
N ASN A 367 -12.05 -11.08 -30.39
CA ASN A 367 -11.68 -9.99 -31.29
C ASN A 367 -10.15 -9.85 -31.46
N SER A 368 -9.37 -10.05 -30.40
CA SER A 368 -7.90 -10.03 -30.50
C SER A 368 -7.36 -11.22 -31.30
N ARG A 369 -7.94 -12.42 -31.10
CA ARG A 369 -7.61 -13.62 -31.88
C ARG A 369 -7.99 -13.49 -33.35
N VAL A 370 -9.13 -12.87 -33.66
CA VAL A 370 -9.51 -12.54 -35.04
C VAL A 370 -8.53 -11.54 -35.66
N HIS A 371 -8.08 -10.51 -34.94
CA HIS A 371 -7.05 -9.59 -35.44
C HIS A 371 -5.74 -10.32 -35.76
N GLN A 372 -5.21 -11.15 -34.85
CA GLN A 372 -4.01 -11.96 -35.10
C GLN A 372 -4.18 -12.87 -36.34
N MET A 373 -5.35 -13.49 -36.50
CA MET A 373 -5.63 -14.33 -37.67
C MET A 373 -5.69 -13.51 -38.97
N VAL A 374 -6.24 -12.30 -38.95
CA VAL A 374 -6.24 -11.37 -40.09
C VAL A 374 -4.82 -10.91 -40.44
N GLU A 375 -3.97 -10.62 -39.44
CA GLU A 375 -2.55 -10.30 -39.64
C GLU A 375 -1.79 -11.47 -40.29
N HIS A 376 -1.99 -12.70 -39.80
CA HIS A 376 -1.42 -13.91 -40.41
C HIS A 376 -1.91 -14.14 -41.85
N ILE A 377 -3.20 -13.92 -42.14
CA ILE A 377 -3.76 -14.02 -43.50
C ILE A 377 -3.15 -12.95 -44.40
N ASN A 378 -3.01 -11.71 -43.94
CA ASN A 378 -2.39 -10.63 -44.71
C ASN A 378 -0.91 -10.92 -45.02
N ALA A 379 -0.16 -11.46 -44.06
CA ALA A 379 1.21 -11.91 -44.26
C ALA A 379 1.29 -13.06 -45.30
N LEU A 380 0.37 -14.02 -45.24
CA LEU A 380 0.27 -15.11 -46.24
C LEU A 380 -0.09 -14.59 -47.63
N ILE A 381 -1.00 -13.61 -47.75
CA ILE A 381 -1.37 -12.97 -49.02
C ILE A 381 -0.18 -12.22 -49.61
N ALA A 382 0.57 -11.48 -48.79
CA ALA A 382 1.79 -10.81 -49.24
C ALA A 382 2.85 -11.81 -49.74
N LEU A 383 3.03 -12.94 -49.05
CA LEU A 383 4.03 -13.95 -49.38
C LEU A 383 3.64 -14.86 -50.57
N HIS A 384 2.35 -15.06 -50.81
CA HIS A 384 1.87 -15.77 -52.00
C HIS A 384 1.72 -14.89 -53.24
N GLY A 385 1.62 -13.57 -53.03
CA GLY A 385 1.10 -12.61 -54.01
C GLY A 385 -0.41 -12.80 -54.24
N LYS A 386 -1.04 -11.85 -54.92
CA LYS A 386 -2.32 -12.16 -55.57
C LYS A 386 -2.07 -13.34 -56.52
N LEU A 387 -2.92 -14.35 -56.44
CA LEU A 387 -2.98 -15.41 -57.44
C LEU A 387 -3.63 -14.82 -58.69
N THR A 388 -2.91 -13.92 -59.38
CA THR A 388 -3.37 -13.31 -60.62
C THR A 388 -3.59 -14.41 -61.63
N GLU A 389 -4.76 -14.34 -62.25
CA GLU A 389 -5.34 -15.35 -63.12
C GLU A 389 -4.36 -15.77 -64.22
N ILE A 390 -4.45 -17.05 -64.60
CA ILE A 390 -3.83 -17.58 -65.79
C ILE A 390 -4.63 -17.04 -66.98
N GLU A 391 -4.37 -15.80 -67.39
CA GLU A 391 -4.91 -15.24 -68.63
C GLU A 391 -4.16 -15.80 -69.84
N ASP A 392 -4.94 -16.21 -70.84
CA ASP A 392 -4.48 -16.75 -72.12
C ASP A 392 -3.59 -15.76 -72.90
N GLY A 393 -2.28 -15.90 -72.75
CA GLY A 393 -1.26 -15.23 -73.56
C GLY A 393 -1.11 -15.86 -74.95
N SER A 394 -2.16 -15.78 -75.77
CA SER A 394 -2.11 -16.22 -77.17
C SER A 394 -1.27 -15.28 -78.05
N ASN A 395 -0.56 -15.87 -79.03
CA ASN A 395 0.28 -15.24 -80.06
C ASN A 395 1.66 -14.70 -79.60
N LEU A 396 2.73 -15.41 -79.98
CA LEU A 396 3.37 -15.14 -81.28
C LEU A 396 4.19 -16.37 -81.73
N GLU A 397 4.25 -16.57 -83.03
CA GLU A 397 5.04 -17.61 -83.68
C GLU A 397 6.53 -17.25 -83.61
N ASP A 398 7.41 -18.16 -83.19
CA ASP A 398 8.47 -18.61 -84.09
C ASP A 398 9.21 -19.89 -83.62
N ASN A 399 9.79 -20.55 -84.61
CA ASN A 399 10.44 -21.85 -84.61
C ASN A 399 11.55 -22.08 -83.56
N GLU A 400 11.34 -23.01 -82.61
CA GLU A 400 12.37 -24.02 -82.25
C GLU A 400 11.76 -25.24 -81.52
N LYS A 401 12.34 -26.44 -81.73
CA LYS A 401 11.77 -27.73 -81.31
C LYS A 401 12.09 -28.14 -79.86
N ASP A 402 12.31 -27.19 -78.96
CA ASP A 402 12.63 -27.48 -77.56
C ASP A 402 11.52 -27.03 -76.59
N ILE A 403 10.56 -27.95 -76.43
CA ILE A 403 9.97 -28.36 -75.14
C ILE A 403 9.14 -27.27 -74.39
N PRO A 404 7.79 -27.35 -74.39
CA PRO A 404 6.94 -26.46 -73.56
C PRO A 404 7.22 -26.58 -72.05
N GLU A 405 7.84 -27.67 -71.60
CA GLU A 405 8.34 -27.85 -70.24
C GLU A 405 9.49 -26.87 -69.89
N ILE A 406 10.32 -26.45 -70.85
CA ILE A 406 11.39 -25.45 -70.62
C ILE A 406 10.77 -24.07 -70.36
N SER A 407 9.74 -23.69 -71.11
CA SER A 407 9.00 -22.44 -70.85
C SER A 407 8.28 -22.47 -69.51
N ARG A 408 7.69 -23.62 -69.13
CA ARG A 408 7.09 -23.84 -67.80
C ARG A 408 8.13 -23.77 -66.68
N LEU A 409 9.31 -24.38 -66.86
CA LEU A 409 10.41 -24.35 -65.91
C LEU A 409 11.00 -22.94 -65.75
N LYS A 410 11.16 -22.19 -66.85
CA LYS A 410 11.55 -20.77 -66.80
C LYS A 410 10.55 -19.95 -65.98
N HIS A 411 9.25 -20.08 -66.24
CA HIS A 411 8.22 -19.37 -65.47
C HIS A 411 8.21 -19.75 -63.98
N LEU A 412 8.37 -21.05 -63.66
CA LEU A 412 8.48 -21.51 -62.27
C LEU A 412 9.75 -20.99 -61.57
N LEU A 413 10.87 -20.93 -62.29
CA LEU A 413 12.13 -20.37 -61.80
C LEU A 413 11.98 -18.87 -61.52
N THR A 414 11.42 -18.08 -62.43
CA THR A 414 11.15 -16.65 -62.21
C THR A 414 10.21 -16.43 -61.01
N LYS A 415 9.20 -17.29 -60.81
CA LYS A 415 8.33 -17.22 -59.62
C LYS A 415 9.06 -17.56 -58.32
N HIS A 416 10.00 -18.52 -58.35
CA HIS A 416 10.87 -18.81 -57.20
C HIS A 416 11.87 -17.69 -56.93
N GLU A 417 12.40 -17.05 -57.97
CA GLU A 417 13.33 -15.93 -57.87
C GLU A 417 12.66 -14.69 -57.28
N GLN A 418 11.42 -14.37 -57.71
CA GLN A 418 10.59 -13.32 -57.09
C GLN A 418 10.29 -13.61 -55.61
N ARG A 419 9.92 -14.85 -55.26
CA ARG A 419 9.72 -15.28 -53.86
C ARG A 419 10.98 -15.15 -53.03
N TYR A 420 12.13 -15.50 -53.59
CA TYR A 420 13.43 -15.35 -52.94
C TYR A 420 13.79 -13.88 -52.74
N GLN A 421 13.56 -13.01 -53.73
CA GLN A 421 13.75 -11.57 -53.61
C GLN A 421 12.87 -10.95 -52.51
N LEU A 422 11.59 -11.32 -52.43
CA LEU A 422 10.69 -10.86 -51.36
C LEU A 422 11.12 -11.37 -49.98
N ALA A 423 11.54 -12.64 -49.88
CA ALA A 423 12.06 -13.19 -48.63
C ALA A 423 13.36 -12.48 -48.19
N VAL A 424 14.26 -12.15 -49.12
CA VAL A 424 15.48 -11.38 -48.86
C VAL A 424 15.14 -9.96 -48.40
N GLN A 425 14.21 -9.26 -49.06
CA GLN A 425 13.74 -7.94 -48.64
C GLN A 425 13.11 -7.97 -47.24
N GLN A 426 12.32 -8.99 -46.91
CA GLN A 426 11.72 -9.12 -45.59
C GLN A 426 12.75 -9.50 -44.51
N VAL A 427 13.79 -10.27 -44.85
CA VAL A 427 14.94 -10.51 -43.96
C VAL A 427 15.76 -9.24 -43.74
N GLU A 428 15.99 -8.44 -44.79
CA GLU A 428 16.68 -7.14 -44.69
C GLU A 428 15.88 -6.14 -43.86
N GLN A 429 14.55 -6.11 -44.02
CA GLN A 429 13.66 -5.30 -43.18
C GLN A 429 13.70 -5.76 -41.72
N LEU A 430 13.59 -7.06 -41.44
CA LEU A 430 13.72 -7.59 -40.08
C LEU A 430 15.12 -7.37 -39.49
N GLN A 431 16.19 -7.38 -40.28
CA GLN A 431 17.53 -7.01 -39.83
C GLN A 431 17.62 -5.53 -39.48
N ASN A 432 16.99 -4.65 -40.27
CA ASN A 432 16.91 -3.23 -39.96
C ASN A 432 16.02 -2.95 -38.73
N ASP A 433 14.93 -3.71 -38.53
CA ASP A 433 14.08 -3.61 -37.34
C ASP A 433 14.80 -4.13 -36.10
N VAL A 434 15.51 -5.27 -36.17
CA VAL A 434 16.35 -5.78 -35.07
C VAL A 434 17.49 -4.81 -34.76
N LYS A 435 18.12 -4.22 -35.78
CA LYS A 435 19.16 -3.21 -35.59
C LYS A 435 18.58 -1.93 -35.00
N GLY A 436 17.41 -1.48 -35.44
CA GLY A 436 16.69 -0.33 -34.88
C GLY A 436 16.24 -0.56 -33.44
N LEU A 437 15.85 -1.80 -33.08
CA LEU A 437 15.54 -2.20 -31.71
C LEU A 437 16.80 -2.39 -30.85
N GLN A 438 17.94 -2.77 -31.42
CA GLN A 438 19.25 -2.78 -30.74
C GLN A 438 19.80 -1.37 -30.56
N GLU A 439 19.59 -0.47 -31.51
CA GLU A 439 19.94 0.95 -31.39
C GLU A 439 19.00 1.64 -30.41
N GLN A 440 17.68 1.37 -30.42
CA GLN A 440 16.76 1.85 -29.37
C GLN A 440 17.09 1.24 -28.01
N GLY A 441 17.35 -0.08 -27.92
CA GLY A 441 17.73 -0.74 -26.66
C GLY A 441 19.10 -0.31 -26.13
N GLY A 442 20.05 0.01 -27.00
CA GLY A 442 21.38 0.50 -26.64
C GLY A 442 21.47 2.02 -26.44
N VAL A 443 20.51 2.79 -26.95
CA VAL A 443 20.41 4.26 -26.77
C VAL A 443 19.37 4.63 -25.71
N ILE A 444 18.53 3.70 -25.23
CA ILE A 444 17.82 3.85 -23.94
C ILE A 444 18.81 3.57 -22.81
N ASN A 445 19.78 4.49 -22.67
CA ASN A 445 20.28 5.00 -21.40
C ASN A 445 20.60 4.00 -20.28
N GLU A 446 21.04 2.76 -20.53
CA GLU A 446 21.42 1.87 -19.42
C GLU A 446 22.55 2.49 -18.60
N GLU A 447 23.59 3.07 -19.22
CA GLU A 447 24.65 3.77 -18.46
C GLU A 447 24.17 5.08 -17.84
N GLU A 448 23.30 5.84 -18.51
CA GLU A 448 22.84 7.14 -17.99
C GLU A 448 21.83 6.97 -16.83
N MET A 449 20.85 6.06 -16.95
CA MET A 449 19.96 5.64 -15.85
C MET A 449 20.75 4.97 -14.73
N ASN A 450 21.70 4.07 -15.01
CA ASN A 450 22.54 3.50 -13.94
C ASN A 450 23.39 4.58 -13.27
N SER A 451 23.81 5.64 -13.97
CA SER A 451 24.52 6.77 -13.36
C SER A 451 23.58 7.61 -12.47
N GLN A 452 22.36 7.88 -12.92
CA GLN A 452 21.33 8.60 -12.15
C GLN A 452 20.93 7.81 -10.90
N LEU A 453 20.62 6.51 -11.03
CA LEU A 453 20.31 5.62 -9.91
C LEU A 453 21.49 5.51 -8.94
N ARG A 454 22.75 5.47 -9.41
CA ARG A 454 23.94 5.47 -8.54
C ARG A 454 24.09 6.78 -7.78
N ASN A 455 23.79 7.92 -8.42
CA ASN A 455 23.82 9.23 -7.77
C ASN A 455 22.70 9.35 -6.73
N GLU A 456 21.48 8.95 -7.07
CA GLU A 456 20.33 8.94 -6.16
C GLU A 456 20.57 8.00 -4.95
N ILE A 457 21.13 6.81 -5.17
CA ILE A 457 21.58 5.90 -4.09
C ILE A 457 22.67 6.56 -3.23
N ALA A 458 23.59 7.33 -3.82
CA ALA A 458 24.62 8.04 -3.07
C ALA A 458 24.05 9.19 -2.24
N GLU A 459 23.12 9.97 -2.79
CA GLU A 459 22.40 11.05 -2.09
C GLU A 459 21.55 10.50 -0.94
N LEU A 460 20.74 9.47 -1.18
CA LEU A 460 19.97 8.77 -0.15
C LEU A 460 20.88 8.20 0.95
N LYS A 461 22.05 7.66 0.60
CA LYS A 461 23.03 7.17 1.57
C LYS A 461 23.62 8.29 2.43
N ILE A 462 23.94 9.44 1.83
CA ILE A 462 24.38 10.64 2.57
C ILE A 462 23.26 11.11 3.50
N GLN A 463 22.01 11.16 3.02
CA GLN A 463 20.86 11.60 3.81
C GLN A 463 20.54 10.67 4.98
N VAL A 464 20.61 9.35 4.77
CA VAL A 464 20.51 8.36 5.86
C VAL A 464 21.65 8.53 6.86
N GLN A 465 22.86 8.87 6.41
CA GLN A 465 23.99 9.11 7.31
C GLN A 465 23.85 10.41 8.10
N THR A 466 23.31 11.49 7.52
CA THR A 466 23.00 12.73 8.27
C THR A 466 21.87 12.53 9.28
N TYR A 467 20.82 11.79 8.94
CA TYR A 467 19.77 11.44 9.91
C TYR A 467 20.31 10.57 11.05
N ASN A 468 21.15 9.56 10.78
CA ASN A 468 21.78 8.76 11.84
C ASN A 468 22.67 9.60 12.77
N ASN A 469 23.42 10.57 12.23
CA ASN A 469 24.19 11.49 13.05
C ASN A 469 23.29 12.39 13.91
N LYS A 470 22.20 12.94 13.33
CA LYS A 470 21.25 13.78 14.07
C LYS A 470 20.50 13.00 15.15
N VAL A 471 20.20 11.72 14.95
CA VAL A 471 19.65 10.84 15.98
C VAL A 471 20.63 10.69 17.13
N LYS A 472 21.91 10.40 16.87
CA LYS A 472 22.94 10.30 17.92
C LYS A 472 23.11 11.59 18.72
N GLU A 473 23.16 12.75 18.05
CA GLU A 473 23.19 14.04 18.73
C GLU A 473 22.00 14.22 19.68
N LEU A 474 20.79 13.81 19.27
CA LEU A 474 19.59 13.88 20.10
C LEU A 474 19.59 12.84 21.23
N GLU A 475 20.20 11.66 21.04
CA GLU A 475 20.41 10.66 22.09
C GLU A 475 21.39 11.17 23.16
N ASP A 476 22.48 11.83 22.75
CA ASP A 476 23.45 12.47 23.64
C ASP A 476 22.81 13.66 24.40
N ASP A 477 22.07 14.54 23.71
CA ASP A 477 21.31 15.65 24.32
C ASP A 477 20.30 15.13 25.37
N LEU A 478 19.54 14.07 25.04
CA LEU A 478 18.60 13.44 25.97
C LEU A 478 19.31 12.80 27.17
N HIS A 479 20.50 12.24 26.99
CA HIS A 479 21.29 11.71 28.10
C HIS A 479 21.73 12.83 29.05
N ILE A 480 22.25 13.94 28.51
CA ILE A 480 22.68 15.11 29.29
C ILE A 480 21.48 15.74 30.02
N MET A 481 20.34 15.94 29.34
CA MET A 481 19.11 16.40 29.98
C MET A 481 18.62 15.45 31.07
N GLY A 482 18.82 14.13 30.89
CA GLY A 482 18.52 13.11 31.89
C GLY A 482 19.37 13.24 33.16
N GLU A 483 20.68 13.50 33.03
CA GLU A 483 21.53 13.76 34.21
C GLU A 483 21.17 15.08 34.89
N ILE A 484 20.95 16.18 34.14
CA ILE A 484 20.52 17.46 34.69
C ILE A 484 19.17 17.32 35.44
N ALA A 485 18.23 16.53 34.91
CA ALA A 485 16.95 16.27 35.56
C ALA A 485 17.10 15.46 36.86
N LYS A 486 18.08 14.53 36.93
CA LYS A 486 18.42 13.82 38.17
C LYS A 486 19.03 14.75 39.20
N GLU A 487 19.98 15.60 38.80
CA GLU A 487 20.62 16.59 39.68
C GLU A 487 19.58 17.59 40.22
N ALA A 488 18.69 18.08 39.36
CA ALA A 488 17.58 18.96 39.76
C ALA A 488 16.61 18.27 40.72
N ARG A 489 16.27 16.99 40.51
CA ARG A 489 15.44 16.21 41.46
C ARG A 489 16.16 15.98 42.78
N PHE A 490 17.47 15.71 42.76
CA PHE A 490 18.27 15.54 43.97
C PHE A 490 18.34 16.84 44.79
N ALA A 491 18.60 17.97 44.13
CA ALA A 491 18.58 19.29 44.76
C ALA A 491 17.19 19.64 45.31
N LEU A 492 16.12 19.36 44.57
CA LEU A 492 14.75 19.59 45.03
C LEU A 492 14.43 18.78 46.30
N ASN A 493 14.73 17.47 46.28
CA ASN A 493 14.55 16.60 47.44
C ASN A 493 15.34 17.13 48.65
N PHE A 494 16.61 17.53 48.46
CA PHE A 494 17.42 18.11 49.52
C PHE A 494 16.79 19.39 50.10
N THR A 495 16.31 20.31 49.24
CA THR A 495 15.61 21.53 49.71
C THR A 495 14.26 21.24 50.38
N GLN A 496 13.60 20.14 50.01
CA GLN A 496 12.38 19.69 50.66
C GLN A 496 12.67 19.13 52.06
N ASP A 497 13.73 18.32 52.22
CA ASP A 497 14.18 17.81 53.51
C ASP A 497 14.62 18.94 54.44
N ASP A 498 15.39 19.92 53.94
CA ASP A 498 15.75 21.15 54.67
C ASP A 498 14.51 21.94 55.11
N LEU A 499 13.52 22.10 54.22
CA LEU A 499 12.28 22.81 54.53
C LEU A 499 11.45 22.07 55.60
N VAL A 500 11.43 20.73 55.57
CA VAL A 500 10.82 19.91 56.62
C VAL A 500 11.55 20.13 57.95
N ALA A 501 12.88 20.08 57.98
CA ALA A 501 13.67 20.33 59.19
C ALA A 501 13.41 21.72 59.79
N VAL A 502 13.43 22.77 58.97
CA VAL A 502 13.10 24.15 59.40
C VAL A 502 11.65 24.24 59.90
N SER A 503 10.71 23.52 59.30
CA SER A 503 9.32 23.49 59.77
C SER A 503 9.16 22.79 61.12
N GLU A 504 9.97 21.77 61.40
CA GLU A 504 10.02 21.10 62.71
C GLU A 504 10.65 21.99 63.78
N GLU A 505 11.75 22.69 63.48
CA GLU A 505 12.35 23.67 64.39
C GLU A 505 11.38 24.82 64.70
N LEU A 506 10.66 25.32 63.69
CA LEU A 506 9.65 26.37 63.88
C LEU A 506 8.47 25.88 64.73
N ALA A 507 8.05 24.63 64.57
CA ALA A 507 7.02 24.01 65.43
C ALA A 507 7.49 23.86 66.88
N GLN A 508 8.75 23.47 67.10
CA GLN A 508 9.35 23.38 68.43
C GLN A 508 9.42 24.77 69.09
N LEU A 509 9.85 25.79 68.35
CA LEU A 509 9.91 27.17 68.83
C LEU A 509 8.52 27.70 69.16
N TYR A 510 7.53 27.49 68.29
CA TYR A 510 6.14 27.86 68.53
C TYR A 510 5.58 27.17 69.79
N HIS A 511 5.82 25.87 69.95
CA HIS A 511 5.44 25.13 71.15
C HIS A 511 6.07 25.71 72.42
N HIS A 512 7.35 26.09 72.37
CA HIS A 512 8.05 26.69 73.50
C HIS A 512 7.50 28.08 73.86
N VAL A 513 7.21 28.93 72.87
CA VAL A 513 6.61 30.26 73.09
C VAL A 513 5.21 30.15 73.71
N CYS A 514 4.35 29.26 73.19
CA CYS A 514 3.03 28.99 73.79
C CYS A 514 3.16 28.51 75.25
N MET A 515 4.11 27.61 75.53
CA MET A 515 4.36 27.09 76.87
C MET A 515 4.81 28.18 77.86
N VAL A 516 5.70 29.08 77.44
CA VAL A 516 6.17 30.21 78.26
C VAL A 516 5.06 31.23 78.52
N ASN A 517 4.15 31.43 77.55
CA ASN A 517 3.01 32.35 77.69
C ASN A 517 1.79 31.72 78.41
N GLY A 518 1.80 30.41 78.68
CA GLY A 518 0.68 29.70 79.33
C GLY A 518 -0.50 29.39 78.40
N GLU A 519 -0.30 29.45 77.08
CA GLU A 519 -1.34 29.21 76.07
C GLU A 519 -1.23 27.80 75.47
N THR A 520 -2.35 27.18 75.08
CA THR A 520 -2.32 25.88 74.38
C THR A 520 -2.08 26.05 72.87
N PRO A 521 -1.04 25.42 72.28
CA PRO A 521 -0.73 25.57 70.87
C PRO A 521 -1.88 25.17 69.94
N SER A 522 -2.10 25.93 68.87
CA SER A 522 -3.15 25.63 67.88
C SER A 522 -2.87 24.32 67.14
N ARG A 523 -3.87 23.42 67.14
CA ARG A 523 -3.82 22.11 66.47
C ARG A 523 -3.51 22.23 64.98
N ILE A 524 -4.09 23.23 64.30
CA ILE A 524 -3.98 23.44 62.86
C ILE A 524 -2.53 23.73 62.45
N MET A 525 -1.81 24.54 63.24
CA MET A 525 -0.40 24.88 62.99
C MET A 525 0.52 23.66 63.12
N LEU A 526 0.22 22.76 64.07
CA LEU A 526 0.96 21.51 64.27
C LEU A 526 0.63 20.44 63.22
N ASP A 527 -0.61 20.42 62.72
CA ASP A 527 -1.02 19.46 61.69
C ASP A 527 -0.47 19.84 60.30
N HIS A 528 -0.20 21.13 60.02
CA HIS A 528 0.51 21.54 58.78
C HIS A 528 1.94 20.99 58.70
N VAL A 529 2.67 20.93 59.82
CA VAL A 529 4.03 20.37 59.88
C VAL A 529 4.01 18.84 59.72
N LYS A 530 2.95 18.17 60.19
CA LYS A 530 2.75 16.72 59.97
C LYS A 530 2.29 16.37 58.55
N GLY A 531 1.63 17.30 57.85
CA GLY A 531 1.17 17.10 56.48
C GLY A 531 2.31 16.94 55.47
N SER A 532 3.41 17.69 55.64
CA SER A 532 4.55 17.67 54.73
C SER A 532 5.26 16.30 54.66
N HIS A 533 5.30 15.54 55.77
CA HIS A 533 5.91 14.21 55.83
C HIS A 533 5.22 13.15 54.95
N ILE A 534 3.96 13.36 54.56
CA ILE A 534 3.18 12.36 53.78
C ILE A 534 3.29 12.61 52.27
N ALA A 535 3.65 13.83 51.84
CA ALA A 535 3.66 14.22 50.43
C ALA A 535 4.94 13.82 49.65
N GLY A 536 6.02 13.43 50.34
CA GLY A 536 7.34 13.18 49.73
C GLY A 536 7.64 11.74 49.26
N LEU A 537 6.65 10.83 49.25
CA LEU A 537 6.86 9.39 49.01
C LEU A 537 6.44 8.88 47.61
N PHE A 538 6.40 9.76 46.59
CA PHE A 538 6.08 9.42 45.19
C PHE A 538 7.17 9.88 44.20
#